data_AF-A0A378FTR5-F1
#
_entry.id   AF-A0A378FTR5-F1
#
_cell.length_a   1.000
_cell.length_b   1.000
_cell.length_c   1.000
_cell.angle_alpha   90.00
_cell.angle_beta   90.00
_cell.angle_gamma   90.00
#
_symmetry.space_group_name_H-M   'P 1'
#
loop_
_entity.id
_entity.type
_entity.pdbx_description
1 polymer ?
#
loop_
_entity_poly.entity_id
_entity_poly.type
_entity_poly.pdbx_seq_one_letter_code
_entity_poly.pdbx_strand_id
1 'polypeptide(L)' 'MEIIDNEKFAAEYVEHMAKRMGGKGGYVIYVGSLTVPQHNLWADLLVKYQKEHYPDMHEVTRRNAGGGKC' A
#
# COMPACT_ATOMS: atom_id res chain seq x y z
N MET A 1 22.68 2.53 7.20
CA MET A 1 22.28 1.24 6.60
C MET A 1 20.84 1.03 7.00
N GLU A 2 19.90 1.33 6.10
CA GLU A 2 18.48 1.08 6.34
C GLU A 2 18.27 -0.43 6.27
N ILE A 3 18.14 -1.10 7.42
CA ILE A 3 17.91 -2.55 7.54
C ILE A 3 16.41 -2.84 7.44
N ILE A 4 15.72 -2.17 6.52
CA ILE A 4 14.29 -2.40 6.30
C ILE A 4 14.18 -3.35 5.13
N ASP A 5 13.78 -4.59 5.41
CA ASP A 5 13.30 -5.50 4.39
C ASP A 5 11.96 -4.94 3.88
N ASN A 6 12.01 -4.39 2.66
CA ASN A 6 10.88 -3.68 2.06
C ASN A 6 9.66 -4.60 1.84
N GLU A 7 9.89 -5.89 1.57
CA GLU A 7 8.81 -6.86 1.35
C GLU A 7 8.16 -7.23 2.69
N LYS A 8 8.98 -7.47 3.72
CA LYS A 8 8.46 -7.75 5.06
C LYS A 8 7.70 -6.56 5.63
N PHE A 9 8.22 -5.35 5.45
CA PHE A 9 7.54 -4.12 5.84
C PHE A 9 6.16 -3.99 5.16
N ALA A 10 6.10 -4.21 3.85
CA ALA A 10 4.85 -4.15 3.10
C ALA A 10 3.86 -5.22 3.58
N ALA A 11 4.32 -6.46 3.76
CA ALA A 11 3.50 -7.56 4.25
C ALA A 11 2.90 -7.25 5.63
N GLU A 12 3.72 -6.83 6.61
CA GLU A 12 3.25 -6.48 7.95
C GLU A 12 2.22 -5.34 7.92
N TYR A 13 2.40 -4.34 7.06
CA TYR A 13 1.43 -3.26 6.92
C TYR A 13 0.09 -3.73 6.35
N VAL A 14 0.11 -4.56 5.28
CA VAL A 14 -1.12 -5.11 4.72
C VAL A 14 -1.82 -6.01 5.72
N GLU A 15 -1.09 -6.86 6.46
CA GLU A 15 -1.65 -7.73 7.50
C GLU A 15 -2.35 -6.92 8.60
N HIS A 16 -1.70 -5.87 9.10
CA HIS A 16 -2.31 -4.99 10.11
C HIS A 16 -3.55 -4.26 9.59
N MET A 17 -3.52 -3.82 8.33
CA MET A 17 -4.67 -3.18 7.68
C MET A 17 -5.82 -4.18 7.47
N ALA A 18 -5.53 -5.34 6.88
CA ALA A 18 -6.49 -6.40 6.60
C ALA A 18 -7.17 -6.88 7.88
N LYS A 19 -6.43 -7.05 8.98
CA LYS A 19 -6.98 -7.41 10.29
C LYS A 19 -8.04 -6.41 10.79
N ARG A 20 -7.85 -5.12 10.52
CA ARG A 20 -8.81 -4.06 10.90
C ARG A 20 -9.99 -3.97 9.94
N MET A 21 -9.78 -4.29 8.68
CA MET A 21 -10.80 -4.26 7.62
C MET A 21 -11.60 -5.58 7.51
N GLY A 22 -11.18 -6.64 8.21
CA GLY A 22 -11.75 -7.98 8.02
C GLY A 22 -11.39 -8.61 6.68
N GLY A 23 -10.26 -8.20 6.08
CA GLY A 23 -9.75 -8.75 4.82
C GLY A 23 -10.55 -8.38 3.57
N LYS A 24 -11.41 -7.36 3.63
CA LYS A 24 -12.26 -6.93 2.51
C LYS A 24 -12.38 -5.41 2.45
N GLY A 25 -12.70 -4.88 1.27
CA GLY A 25 -13.07 -3.49 1.08
C GLY A 25 -11.95 -2.58 0.56
N GLY A 26 -12.31 -1.30 0.38
CA GLY A 26 -11.45 -0.32 -0.26
C GLY A 26 -10.46 0.35 0.68
N TYR A 27 -9.21 0.56 0.23
CA TYR A 27 -8.20 1.37 0.93
C TYR A 27 -7.55 2.40 0.01
N VAL A 28 -6.85 3.38 0.60
CA VAL A 28 -6.10 4.43 -0.11
C VAL A 28 -4.69 4.51 0.46
N ILE A 29 -3.69 4.61 -0.40
CA ILE A 29 -2.29 4.80 0.01
C ILE A 29 -1.94 6.30 -0.07
N TYR A 30 -1.59 6.90 1.05
CA TYR A 30 -1.01 8.23 1.12
C TYR A 30 0.51 8.15 1.33
N VAL A 31 1.28 8.78 0.44
CA VAL A 31 2.74 8.90 0.59
C VAL A 31 3.12 10.37 0.78
N GLY A 32 4.11 10.63 1.66
CA GLY A 32 4.51 12.01 1.99
C GLY A 32 5.21 12.75 0.85
N SER A 33 5.84 12.02 -0.08
CA SER A 33 6.33 12.56 -1.34
C SER A 33 6.45 11.45 -2.37
N LEU A 34 6.03 11.75 -3.60
CA LEU A 34 6.16 10.84 -4.74
C LEU A 34 7.49 10.92 -5.46
N THR A 35 8.31 11.93 -5.14
CA THR A 35 9.64 12.07 -5.74
C THR A 35 10.68 11.19 -5.04
N VAL A 36 10.33 10.58 -3.91
CA VAL A 36 11.19 9.62 -3.19
C VAL A 36 10.95 8.22 -3.78
N PRO A 37 11.94 7.60 -4.46
CA PRO A 37 11.76 6.30 -5.09
C PRO A 37 11.32 5.20 -4.12
N GLN A 38 11.77 5.27 -2.87
CA GLN A 38 11.46 4.30 -1.83
C GLN A 38 9.98 4.27 -1.44
N HIS A 39 9.28 5.42 -1.40
CA HIS A 39 7.84 5.44 -1.12
C HIS A 39 7.03 4.77 -2.23
N ASN A 40 7.46 4.95 -3.49
CA ASN A 40 6.83 4.28 -4.62
C ASN A 40 7.05 2.77 -4.55
N LEU A 41 8.27 2.34 -4.23
CA LEU A 41 8.59 0.93 -4.06
C LEU A 41 7.72 0.27 -2.97
N TRP A 42 7.63 0.88 -1.78
CA TRP A 42 6.80 0.34 -0.70
C TRP A 42 5.33 0.23 -1.09
N ALA A 43 4.79 1.26 -1.72
CA ALA A 43 3.41 1.24 -2.14
C ALA A 43 3.17 0.19 -3.26
N ASP A 44 4.16 -0.12 -4.11
CA ASP A 44 4.03 -1.17 -5.13
C ASP A 44 4.02 -2.55 -4.47
N LEU A 45 4.89 -2.76 -3.48
CA LEU A 45 4.96 -3.98 -2.69
C LEU A 45 3.70 -4.20 -1.86
N LEU A 46 3.15 -3.14 -1.25
CA LEU A 46 1.87 -3.17 -0.52
C LEU A 46 0.74 -3.67 -1.43
N VAL A 47 0.59 -3.09 -2.61
CA VAL A 47 -0.46 -3.47 -3.57
C VAL A 47 -0.24 -4.90 -4.08
N LYS A 48 1.01 -5.30 -4.33
CA LYS A 48 1.34 -6.67 -4.75
C LYS A 48 0.93 -7.69 -3.68
N TYR A 49 1.40 -7.52 -2.45
CA TYR A 49 1.09 -8.42 -1.35
C TYR A 49 -0.42 -8.49 -1.08
N GLN A 50 -1.08 -7.34 -1.09
CA GLN A 50 -2.53 -7.27 -0.91
C GLN A 50 -3.28 -8.08 -1.97
N LYS A 51 -2.89 -8.01 -3.25
CA LYS A 51 -3.56 -8.78 -4.32
C LYS A 51 -3.35 -10.29 -4.20
N GLU A 52 -2.17 -10.71 -3.72
CA GLU A 52 -1.84 -12.13 -3.54
C GLU A 52 -2.59 -12.75 -2.35
N HIS A 53 -2.80 -11.99 -1.28
CA HIS A 53 -3.35 -12.52 -0.02
C HIS A 53 -4.79 -12.10 0.29
N TYR A 54 -5.22 -10.93 -0.18
CA TYR A 54 -6.52 -10.32 0.13
C TYR A 54 -7.23 -9.83 -1.14
N PRO A 55 -7.63 -10.71 -2.07
CA PRO A 55 -8.24 -10.31 -3.35
C PRO A 55 -9.54 -9.52 -3.21
N ASP A 56 -10.23 -9.62 -2.07
CA ASP A 56 -11.44 -8.84 -1.74
C ASP A 56 -11.12 -7.40 -1.28
N MET A 57 -9.85 -7.09 -1.01
CA MET A 57 -9.37 -5.73 -0.78
C MET A 57 -8.97 -5.08 -2.10
N HIS A 58 -9.12 -3.77 -2.20
CA HIS A 58 -8.73 -3.04 -3.40
C HIS A 58 -8.35 -1.60 -3.10
N GLU A 59 -7.37 -1.09 -3.84
CA GLU A 59 -7.03 0.33 -3.82
C GLU A 59 -8.15 1.12 -4.53
N VAL A 60 -8.79 2.06 -3.82
CA VAL A 60 -9.93 2.83 -4.33
C VAL A 60 -9.48 3.95 -5.27
N THR A 61 -8.21 4.36 -5.19
CA THR A 61 -7.65 5.45 -6.00
C THR A 61 -6.31 5.01 -6.55
N ARG A 62 -6.03 5.24 -7.84
CA ARG A 62 -4.68 5.05 -8.37
C ARG A 62 -3.80 6.21 -7.91
N ARG A 63 -2.66 5.96 -7.25
CA ARG A 63 -1.72 6.95 -6.68
C ARG A 63 -1.83 8.36 -7.29
N ASN A 64 -2.45 9.27 -6.56
CA ASN A 64 -2.46 10.68 -6.92
C ASN A 64 -1.32 11.39 -6.19
N ALA A 65 -0.38 11.95 -6.95
CA ALA A 65 0.32 13.15 -6.49
C ALA A 65 -0.77 14.17 -6.21
N GLY A 66 -0.89 14.63 -4.96
CA GLY A 66 -2.02 15.46 -4.52
C GLY A 66 -2.53 16.36 -5.63
N GLY A 67 -3.74 16.07 -6.15
CA GLY A 67 -4.24 16.76 -7.33
C GLY A 67 -5.19 15.96 -8.20
N GLY A 68 -6.47 15.94 -7.81
CA GLY A 68 -7.60 16.16 -8.73
C GLY A 68 -7.95 15.08 -9.77
N LYS A 69 -9.15 14.52 -9.57
CA LYS A 69 -10.28 14.35 -10.53
C LYS A 69 -11.10 13.17 -9.95
N CYS A 70 -12.12 13.49 -9.16
CA CYS A 70 -13.52 13.62 -9.62
C CYS A 70 -14.00 12.33 -10.26
#